data_AF-A0A327M5D2-F1
#
_entry.id   AF-A0A327M5D2-F1
#
_cell.length_a   1.000
_cell.length_b   1.000
_cell.length_c   1.000
_cell.angle_alpha   90.00
_cell.angle_beta   90.00
_cell.angle_gamma   90.00
#
_symmetry.space_group_name_H-M   'P 1'
#
loop_
_entity.id
_entity.type
_entity.pdbx_description
1 polymer ?
#
loop_
_entity_poly.entity_id
_entity_poly.type
_entity_poly.pdbx_seq_one_letter_code
_entity_poly.pdbx_strand_id
1 'polypeptide(L)'
;MIKPNEAGMKVYKEANCVGCHKWHGDGGGGYGGAALSLRATALTKEQIMEVVRCGRPNTGMPYFNRDAYAAKECYGVGREELGESAPMAGPRFLRPREIEAVVDYVLAEIRGKAEPNYADCTAFFGDSSRMCQHYRPAGAEAGATDAAGRPIGR
;
A
#
# COMPACT_ATOMS: atom_id res chain seq x y z
N MET A 1 20.08 -10.99 -3.53
CA MET A 1 18.99 -10.39 -2.73
C MET A 1 18.41 -9.25 -3.54
N ILE A 2 17.22 -9.44 -4.12
CA ILE A 2 16.48 -8.34 -4.75
C ILE A 2 15.91 -7.52 -3.59
N LYS A 3 16.31 -6.25 -3.46
CA LYS A 3 15.70 -5.36 -2.48
C LYS A 3 14.21 -5.23 -2.83
N PRO A 4 13.29 -5.26 -1.87
CA PRO A 4 11.87 -4.99 -2.13
C PRO A 4 11.76 -3.67 -2.90
N ASN A 5 10.68 -3.49 -3.67
CA ASN A 5 10.44 -2.28 -4.45
C ASN A 5 10.28 -1.05 -3.51
N GLU A 6 11.40 -0.53 -2.99
CA GLU A 6 11.48 0.52 -1.98
C GLU A 6 10.83 1.80 -2.49
N ALA A 7 10.99 2.11 -3.78
CA ALA A 7 10.36 3.25 -4.43
C ALA A 7 8.82 3.12 -4.41
N GLY A 8 8.29 1.97 -4.79
CA GLY A 8 6.85 1.71 -4.76
C GLY A 8 6.29 1.67 -3.34
N MET A 9 7.01 1.07 -2.39
CA MET A 9 6.64 1.06 -0.98
C MET A 9 6.60 2.47 -0.39
N LYS A 10 7.60 3.30 -0.72
CA LYS A 10 7.63 4.72 -0.32
C LYS A 10 6.41 5.45 -0.87
N VAL A 11 6.09 5.24 -2.14
CA VAL A 11 4.90 5.84 -2.76
C VAL A 11 3.62 5.37 -2.06
N TYR A 12 3.49 4.07 -1.77
CA TYR A 12 2.35 3.47 -1.08
C TYR A 12 2.10 4.10 0.31
N LYS A 13 3.18 4.39 1.04
CA LYS A 13 3.12 5.10 2.34
C LYS A 13 2.71 6.56 2.17
N GLU A 14 3.45 7.31 1.34
CA GLU A 14 3.29 8.76 1.21
C GLU A 14 1.98 9.15 0.52
N ALA A 15 1.47 8.31 -0.40
CA ALA A 15 0.16 8.51 -1.05
C ALA A 15 -1.01 8.12 -0.14
N ASN A 16 -0.71 7.67 1.08
CA ASN A 16 -1.66 7.21 2.07
C ASN A 16 -2.55 6.04 1.58
N CYS A 17 -2.01 5.17 0.72
CA CYS A 17 -2.70 3.95 0.29
C CYS A 17 -3.00 3.06 1.52
N VAL A 18 -2.09 3.04 2.48
CA VAL A 18 -2.20 2.37 3.78
C VAL A 18 -3.43 2.76 4.59
N GLY A 19 -3.94 3.98 4.45
CA GLY A 19 -5.10 4.44 5.23
C GLY A 19 -6.34 3.59 4.99
N CYS A 20 -6.49 3.10 3.76
CA CYS A 20 -7.60 2.25 3.35
C CYS A 20 -7.16 0.79 3.15
N HIS A 21 -6.07 0.56 2.40
CA HIS A 21 -5.62 -0.79 2.03
C HIS A 21 -4.77 -1.49 3.11
N LYS A 22 -4.40 -0.79 4.18
CA LYS A 22 -3.48 -1.24 5.24
C LYS A 22 -2.08 -1.52 4.72
N TRP A 23 -1.12 -1.72 5.62
CA TRP A 23 0.28 -1.93 5.25
C TRP A 23 0.51 -3.26 4.51
N HIS A 24 -0.25 -4.29 4.90
CA HIS A 24 -0.18 -5.63 4.34
C HIS A 24 -1.10 -5.81 3.12
N GLY A 25 -2.01 -4.88 2.84
CA GLY A 25 -2.86 -4.92 1.65
C GLY A 25 -4.18 -5.67 1.79
N ASP A 26 -4.60 -6.15 2.97
CA ASP A 26 -5.92 -6.82 3.12
C ASP A 26 -7.11 -5.88 2.99
N GLY A 27 -6.89 -4.57 3.07
CA GLY A 27 -7.99 -3.62 3.11
C GLY A 27 -8.81 -3.73 4.39
N GLY A 28 -10.11 -3.44 4.29
CA GLY A 28 -11.02 -3.32 5.43
C GLY A 28 -11.48 -1.87 5.67
N GLY A 29 -12.17 -1.66 6.79
CA GLY A 29 -12.76 -0.36 7.13
C GLY A 29 -11.72 0.76 7.27
N GLY A 30 -12.05 1.94 6.75
CA GLY A 30 -11.24 3.15 6.81
C GLY A 30 -12.01 4.41 6.40
N TYR A 31 -11.30 5.53 6.29
CA TYR A 31 -11.88 6.85 5.97
C TYR A 31 -12.61 6.89 4.60
N GLY A 32 -12.22 6.03 3.66
CA GLY A 32 -12.83 5.90 2.33
C GLY A 32 -13.82 4.74 2.18
N GLY A 33 -14.31 4.16 3.28
CA GLY A 33 -15.15 2.96 3.27
C GLY A 33 -14.36 1.65 3.46
N ALA A 34 -14.96 0.52 3.06
CA ALA A 34 -14.32 -0.79 3.15
C ALA A 34 -13.46 -1.05 1.91
N ALA A 35 -12.16 -0.89 2.04
CA ALA A 35 -11.24 -1.15 0.94
C ALA A 35 -11.17 -2.65 0.64
N LEU A 36 -11.17 -3.00 -0.64
CA LEU A 36 -10.94 -4.38 -1.08
C LEU A 36 -9.50 -4.81 -0.79
N SER A 37 -9.32 -6.11 -0.55
CA SER A 37 -8.00 -6.73 -0.40
C SER A 37 -7.24 -6.65 -1.72
N LEU A 38 -6.07 -6.02 -1.68
CA LEU A 38 -5.10 -6.00 -2.76
C LEU A 38 -4.43 -7.37 -2.94
N ARG A 39 -4.40 -8.21 -1.89
CA ARG A 39 -3.88 -9.58 -1.98
C ARG A 39 -4.70 -10.46 -2.92
N ALA A 40 -6.02 -10.23 -2.93
CA ALA A 40 -6.97 -10.95 -3.76
C ALA A 40 -7.26 -10.28 -5.11
N THR A 41 -6.54 -9.22 -5.48
CA THR A 41 -6.82 -8.49 -6.73
C THR A 41 -6.58 -9.38 -7.96
N ALA A 42 -7.57 -9.43 -8.84
CA ALA A 42 -7.48 -10.09 -10.15
C ALA A 42 -7.07 -9.12 -11.28
N LEU A 43 -6.83 -7.85 -10.96
CA LEU A 43 -6.52 -6.82 -11.95
C LEU A 43 -5.11 -7.00 -12.55
N THR A 44 -4.98 -6.67 -13.83
CA THR A 44 -3.68 -6.57 -14.52
C THR A 44 -2.91 -5.31 -14.09
N LYS A 45 -1.63 -5.21 -14.46
CA LYS A 45 -0.81 -4.02 -14.18
C LYS A 45 -1.47 -2.76 -14.73
N GLU A 46 -1.92 -2.80 -15.98
CA GLU A 46 -2.54 -1.68 -16.69
C GLU A 46 -3.84 -1.25 -16.02
N GLN A 47 -4.65 -2.21 -15.58
CA GLN A 47 -5.90 -1.94 -14.87
C GLN A 47 -5.64 -1.29 -13.50
N ILE A 48 -4.64 -1.77 -12.75
CA ILE A 48 -4.27 -1.13 -11.48
C ILE A 48 -3.71 0.27 -11.73
N MET A 49 -2.90 0.46 -12.79
CA MET A 49 -2.40 1.79 -13.16
C MET A 49 -3.54 2.75 -13.48
N GLU A 50 -4.57 2.31 -14.21
CA GLU A 50 -5.76 3.12 -14.46
C GLU A 50 -6.49 3.46 -13.15
N VAL A 51 -6.70 2.47 -12.28
CA VAL A 51 -7.34 2.66 -10.97
C VAL A 51 -6.57 3.62 -10.07
N VAL A 52 -5.24 3.55 -10.02
CA VAL A 52 -4.42 4.50 -9.26
C VAL A 52 -4.48 5.89 -9.90
N ARG A 53 -4.38 5.98 -11.22
CA ARG A 53 -4.42 7.25 -11.96
C ARG A 53 -5.76 7.98 -11.74
N CYS A 54 -6.85 7.25 -11.90
CA CYS A 54 -8.21 7.78 -12.02
C CYS A 54 -9.05 7.67 -10.74
N GLY A 55 -8.57 6.97 -9.71
CA GLY A 55 -9.41 6.60 -8.57
C GLY A 55 -10.55 5.67 -8.99
N ARG A 56 -11.51 5.43 -8.10
CA ARG A 56 -12.69 4.61 -8.44
C ARG A 56 -13.97 5.40 -8.19
N PRO A 57 -14.71 5.77 -9.25
CA PRO A 57 -16.00 6.44 -9.11
C PRO A 57 -16.96 5.68 -8.17
N ASN A 58 -17.80 6.42 -7.45
CA ASN A 58 -18.73 5.88 -6.43
C ASN A 58 -18.05 5.13 -5.27
N THR A 59 -16.77 5.40 -5.01
CA THR A 59 -16.04 4.86 -3.85
C THR A 59 -15.21 5.94 -3.18
N GLY A 60 -14.61 5.64 -2.03
CA GLY A 60 -13.64 6.54 -1.39
C GLY A 60 -12.21 6.47 -1.96
N MET A 61 -11.94 5.70 -3.01
CA MET A 61 -10.59 5.63 -3.61
C MET A 61 -10.33 6.86 -4.48
N PRO A 62 -9.38 7.73 -4.11
CA PRO A 62 -9.15 8.99 -4.81
C PRO A 62 -8.35 8.80 -6.10
N TYR A 63 -8.39 9.81 -6.97
CA TYR A 63 -7.52 9.88 -8.15
C TYR A 63 -6.16 10.49 -7.78
N PHE A 64 -5.09 10.00 -8.42
CA PHE A 64 -3.73 10.43 -8.10
C PHE A 64 -3.00 11.12 -9.26
N ASN A 65 -3.58 11.14 -10.46
CA ASN A 65 -3.03 11.96 -11.55
C ASN A 65 -3.68 13.34 -11.54
N ARG A 66 -2.86 14.39 -11.67
CA ARG A 66 -3.29 15.79 -11.67
C ARG A 66 -4.35 16.09 -12.72
N ASP A 67 -4.24 15.45 -13.88
CA ASP A 67 -5.10 15.74 -15.03
C ASP A 67 -6.29 14.78 -15.14
N ALA A 68 -6.51 13.90 -14.14
CA ALA A 68 -7.59 12.92 -14.19
C ALA A 68 -8.96 13.58 -14.33
N TYR A 69 -9.72 13.15 -15.35
CA TYR A 69 -11.05 13.64 -15.72
C TYR A 69 -11.07 15.08 -16.26
N ALA A 70 -9.91 15.65 -16.61
CA ALA A 70 -9.83 16.91 -17.34
C ALA A 70 -10.34 16.76 -18.78
N ALA A 71 -10.11 15.58 -19.38
CA ALA A 71 -10.82 15.12 -20.56
C ALA A 71 -11.41 13.72 -20.27
N LYS A 72 -11.53 12.88 -21.31
CA LYS A 72 -12.15 11.54 -21.22
C LYS A 72 -11.14 10.39 -21.08
N GLU A 73 -9.93 10.68 -20.62
CA GLU A 73 -8.86 9.69 -20.50
C GLU A 73 -9.07 8.68 -19.36
N CYS A 74 -9.91 8.99 -18.37
CA CYS A 74 -10.24 8.10 -17.27
C CYS A 74 -11.60 7.45 -17.51
N TYR A 75 -11.61 6.13 -17.76
CA TYR A 75 -12.83 5.34 -18.01
C TYR A 75 -13.73 5.86 -19.16
N GLY A 76 -13.18 6.67 -20.08
CA GLY A 76 -13.95 7.23 -21.19
C GLY A 76 -14.93 8.35 -20.79
N VAL A 77 -14.84 8.89 -19.57
CA VAL A 77 -15.78 9.88 -19.03
C VAL A 77 -15.05 11.12 -18.49
N GLY A 78 -15.69 12.29 -18.60
CA GLY A 78 -15.21 13.53 -18.01
C GLY A 78 -15.78 13.81 -16.62
N ARG A 79 -15.26 14.86 -15.96
CA ARG A 79 -15.70 15.27 -14.61
C ARG A 79 -17.20 15.63 -14.55
N GLU A 80 -17.70 16.32 -15.56
CA GLU A 80 -19.11 16.75 -15.63
C GLU A 80 -20.07 15.56 -15.72
N GLU A 81 -19.73 14.56 -16.55
CA GLU A 81 -20.51 13.31 -16.69
C GLU A 81 -20.59 12.51 -15.39
N LEU A 82 -19.54 12.58 -14.56
CA LEU A 82 -19.50 11.87 -13.28
C LEU A 82 -20.26 12.57 -12.15
N GLY A 83 -20.41 13.90 -12.19
CA GLY A 83 -21.08 14.66 -11.13
C GLY A 83 -20.59 14.29 -9.71
N GLU A 84 -21.52 13.91 -8.83
CA GLU A 84 -21.24 13.52 -7.44
C GLU A 84 -20.48 12.17 -7.33
N SER A 85 -20.53 11.33 -8.36
CA SER A 85 -19.80 10.06 -8.40
C SER A 85 -18.30 10.24 -8.63
N ALA A 86 -17.86 11.46 -8.96
CA ALA A 86 -16.49 11.72 -9.35
C ALA A 86 -15.52 11.57 -8.16
N PRO A 87 -14.43 10.78 -8.28
CA PRO A 87 -13.48 10.59 -7.19
C PRO A 87 -12.88 11.90 -6.68
N MET A 88 -12.58 11.98 -5.39
CA MET A 88 -11.83 13.11 -4.84
C MET A 88 -10.34 13.03 -5.20
N ALA A 89 -9.63 14.16 -5.14
CA ALA A 89 -8.18 14.17 -5.32
C ALA A 89 -7.48 13.44 -4.16
N GLY A 90 -6.42 12.71 -4.49
CA GLY A 90 -5.55 12.12 -3.49
C GLY A 90 -4.83 13.20 -2.66
N PRO A 91 -4.33 12.86 -1.46
CA PRO A 91 -3.58 13.81 -0.62
C PRO A 91 -2.30 14.32 -1.29
N ARG A 92 -1.83 13.64 -2.34
CA ARG A 92 -0.76 14.08 -3.22
C ARG A 92 -1.00 13.53 -4.62
N PHE A 93 -0.53 14.25 -5.64
CA PHE A 93 -0.48 13.72 -7.01
C PHE A 93 0.80 12.90 -7.25
N LEU A 94 0.68 11.90 -8.10
CA LEU A 94 1.76 10.99 -8.51
C LEU A 94 2.20 11.30 -9.93
N ARG A 95 3.51 11.29 -10.16
CA ARG A 95 4.07 11.27 -11.52
C ARG A 95 3.89 9.88 -12.15
N PRO A 96 3.94 9.75 -13.49
CA PRO A 96 3.79 8.44 -14.15
C PRO A 96 4.71 7.35 -13.60
N ARG A 97 5.97 7.67 -13.32
CA ARG A 97 6.93 6.73 -12.73
C ARG A 97 6.58 6.31 -11.30
N GLU A 98 5.96 7.19 -10.52
CA GLU A 98 5.50 6.86 -9.17
C GLU A 98 4.26 5.97 -9.20
N ILE A 99 3.34 6.21 -10.15
CA ILE A 99 2.19 5.33 -10.39
C ILE A 99 2.70 3.93 -10.74
N GLU A 100 3.60 3.82 -11.71
CA GLU A 100 4.18 2.52 -12.08
C GLU A 100 4.87 1.85 -10.88
N ALA A 101 5.70 2.59 -10.14
CA ALA A 101 6.42 2.03 -9.00
C ALA A 101 5.48 1.46 -7.92
N VAL A 102 4.38 2.17 -7.57
CA VAL A 102 3.44 1.65 -6.57
C VAL A 102 2.65 0.46 -7.09
N VAL A 103 2.31 0.43 -8.38
CA VAL A 103 1.66 -0.74 -8.98
C VAL A 103 2.58 -1.95 -8.96
N ASP A 104 3.85 -1.78 -9.34
CA ASP A 104 4.84 -2.86 -9.28
C ASP A 104 5.04 -3.36 -7.84
N TYR A 105 5.03 -2.47 -6.86
CA TYR A 105 5.06 -2.86 -5.44
C TYR A 105 3.81 -3.67 -5.05
N VAL A 106 2.61 -3.24 -5.42
CA VAL A 106 1.38 -4.01 -5.14
C VAL A 106 1.44 -5.39 -5.77
N LEU A 107 1.89 -5.49 -7.02
CA LEU A 107 1.95 -6.75 -7.76
C LEU A 107 3.01 -7.72 -7.24
N ALA A 108 4.20 -7.21 -6.86
CA ALA A 108 5.31 -8.03 -6.42
C ALA A 108 5.27 -8.33 -4.92
N GLU A 109 4.81 -7.37 -4.10
CA GLU A 109 4.96 -7.42 -2.65
C GLU A 109 3.65 -7.60 -1.88
N ILE A 110 2.49 -7.53 -2.54
CA ILE A 110 1.18 -7.65 -1.88
C ILE A 110 0.32 -8.74 -2.53
N ARG A 111 0.12 -8.69 -3.84
CA ARG A 111 -0.79 -9.61 -4.55
C ARG A 111 -0.38 -11.07 -4.33
N GLY A 112 -1.33 -11.89 -3.90
CA GLY A 112 -1.13 -13.33 -3.69
C GLY A 112 -0.21 -13.71 -2.52
N LYS A 113 0.29 -12.76 -1.71
CA LYS A 113 1.08 -13.10 -0.53
C LYS A 113 0.21 -13.81 0.52
N ALA A 114 0.82 -14.75 1.25
CA ALA A 114 0.25 -15.35 2.46
C ALA A 114 0.19 -14.32 3.61
N GLU A 115 -0.47 -14.66 4.71
CA GLU A 115 -0.62 -13.80 5.90
C GLU A 115 0.67 -13.07 6.27
N PRO A 116 0.59 -11.78 6.65
CA PRO A 116 1.77 -10.98 6.96
C PRO A 116 2.59 -11.60 8.09
N ASN A 117 3.92 -11.64 7.90
CA ASN A 117 4.85 -12.18 8.89
C ASN A 117 5.86 -11.12 9.37
N TYR A 118 6.80 -11.54 10.23
CA TYR A 118 7.83 -10.67 10.80
C TYR A 118 8.70 -9.98 9.73
N ALA A 119 9.08 -10.71 8.68
CA ALA A 119 9.90 -10.18 7.60
C ALA A 119 9.14 -9.13 6.78
N ASP A 120 7.86 -9.39 6.46
CA ASP A 120 7.02 -8.40 5.76
C ASP A 120 6.85 -7.13 6.61
N CYS A 121 6.61 -7.30 7.91
CA CYS A 121 6.45 -6.17 8.81
C CYS A 121 7.73 -5.33 8.91
N THR A 122 8.89 -5.96 9.09
CA THR A 122 10.16 -5.24 9.24
C THR A 122 10.64 -4.64 7.92
N ALA A 123 10.35 -5.26 6.77
CA ALA A 123 10.54 -4.63 5.47
C ALA A 123 9.69 -3.36 5.34
N PHE A 124 8.46 -3.38 5.86
CA PHE A 124 7.57 -2.23 5.78
C PHE A 124 7.87 -1.14 6.81
N PHE A 125 8.04 -1.47 8.08
CA PHE A 125 8.15 -0.49 9.17
C PHE A 125 9.58 -0.28 9.69
N GLY A 126 10.53 -1.11 9.26
CA GLY A 126 11.85 -1.21 9.87
C GLY A 126 11.89 -2.23 11.02
N ASP A 127 13.09 -2.70 11.30
CA ASP A 127 13.43 -3.66 12.35
C ASP A 127 13.13 -3.16 13.78
N SER A 128 13.24 -1.85 14.00
CA SER A 128 12.98 -1.19 15.28
C SER A 128 11.50 -1.00 15.62
N SER A 129 10.58 -1.31 14.70
CA SER A 129 9.16 -1.05 14.91
C SER A 129 8.53 -2.02 15.91
N ARG A 130 7.95 -1.47 16.99
CA ARG A 130 7.27 -2.25 18.03
C ARG A 130 6.12 -3.11 17.48
N MET A 131 5.43 -2.64 16.45
CA MET A 131 4.33 -3.39 15.86
C MET A 131 4.76 -4.74 15.26
N CYS A 132 6.02 -4.84 14.82
CA CYS A 132 6.53 -6.08 14.27
C CYS A 132 6.75 -7.16 15.33
N GLN A 133 6.82 -6.79 16.61
CA GLN A 133 6.95 -7.75 17.70
C GLN A 133 5.77 -8.73 17.77
N HIS A 134 4.56 -8.30 17.35
CA HIS A 134 3.38 -9.18 17.27
C HIS A 134 3.52 -10.32 16.26
N TYR A 135 4.37 -10.13 15.25
CA TYR A 135 4.63 -11.13 14.21
C TYR A 135 5.88 -11.96 14.50
N ARG A 136 6.57 -11.68 15.61
CA ARG A 136 7.84 -12.34 15.93
C ARG A 136 7.57 -13.83 16.20
N PRO A 137 8.25 -14.76 15.51
CA PRO A 137 8.04 -16.18 15.75
C PRO A 137 8.37 -16.54 17.20
N ALA A 138 7.54 -17.41 17.80
CA ALA A 138 7.78 -17.92 19.14
C ALA A 138 9.17 -18.61 19.19
N GLY A 139 10.01 -18.20 20.13
CA GLY A 139 11.40 -18.67 20.25
C GLY A 139 12.48 -17.69 19.76
N ALA A 140 12.11 -16.57 19.13
CA ALA A 140 13.03 -15.46 18.85
C ALA A 140 13.12 -14.50 20.06
N GLU A 141 13.38 -15.02 21.25
CA GLU A 141 13.76 -14.17 22.39
C GLU A 141 15.18 -13.64 22.15
N ALA A 142 15.32 -12.33 22.24
CA ALA A 142 16.60 -11.66 22.18
C ALA A 142 17.43 -12.13 23.37
N GLY A 143 18.57 -12.75 23.09
CA GLY A 143 19.69 -12.74 24.02
C GLY A 143 20.14 -11.30 24.21
N ALA A 144 19.48 -10.56 25.11
CA ALA A 144 20.03 -9.35 25.68
C ALA A 144 21.17 -9.82 26.59
N THR A 145 22.36 -9.86 26.02
CA THR A 145 23.57 -9.98 26.82
C THR A 145 23.99 -8.61 27.32
N ASP A 146 24.50 -8.54 28.55
CA ASP A 146 25.22 -7.34 29.01
C ASP A 146 26.42 -7.03 28.08
N ALA A 147 27.09 -5.90 28.28
CA ALA A 147 28.30 -5.52 27.54
C ALA A 147 29.45 -6.55 27.66
N ALA A 148 29.28 -7.61 28.47
CA ALA A 148 30.20 -8.71 28.68
C ALA A 148 29.66 -10.07 28.17
N GLY A 149 28.56 -10.10 27.41
CA GLY A 149 28.07 -11.32 26.78
C GLY A 149 27.27 -12.26 27.69
N ARG A 150 26.81 -11.83 28.87
CA ARG A 150 26.03 -12.69 29.80
C ARG A 150 24.52 -12.48 29.68
N PRO A 151 23.71 -13.55 29.67
CA PRO A 151 22.26 -13.44 29.61
C PRO A 151 21.71 -12.69 30.84
N ILE A 152 20.91 -11.65 30.61
CA ILE A 152 20.23 -10.91 31.68
C ILE A 152 18.90 -11.61 31.98
N GLY A 153 18.92 -12.55 32.93
CA GLY A 153 17.70 -13.19 33.44
C GLY A 153 18.00 -14.37 34.36
N ARG A 154 17.45 -14.33 35.59
CA ARG A 154 17.24 -15.50 36.46
C ARG A 154 15.82 -15.99 36.27
#